data_AF-A0A967Y4Z3-F1
#
_entry.id   AF-A0A967Y4Z3-F1
#
_cell.length_a   1.000
_cell.length_b   1.000
_cell.length_c   1.000
_cell.angle_alpha   90.00
_cell.angle_beta   90.00
_cell.angle_gamma   90.00
#
_symmetry.space_group_name_H-M   'P 1'
#
loop_
_entity.id
_entity.type
_entity.pdbx_description
1 polymer ?
#
loop_
_entity_poly.entity_id
_entity_poly.type
_entity_poly.pdbx_seq_one_letter_code
_entity_poly.pdbx_strand_id
1 'polypeptide(L)' 'EARAASWDPVGLQIGDADASVATAAVCHEVTPEIVERLIAEPVDLVVAYHPLLFRPAVRF' A
#
# COMPACT_ATOMS: atom_id res chain seq x y z
N GLU A 1 0.83 -19.26 8.85
CA GLU A 1 0.04 -18.52 9.86
C GLU A 1 0.29 -17.03 9.71
N ALA A 2 -0.75 -16.22 9.96
CA ALA A 2 -0.62 -14.76 9.98
C ALA A 2 0.31 -14.36 11.13
N ARG A 3 1.34 -13.55 10.83
CA ARG A 3 2.32 -13.06 11.82
C ARG A 3 1.99 -11.67 12.35
N ALA A 4 1.01 -11.00 11.76
CA ALA A 4 0.55 -9.70 12.21
C ALA A 4 -0.24 -9.84 13.52
N ALA A 5 -0.15 -8.82 14.37
CA ALA A 5 -0.98 -8.76 15.57
C ALA A 5 -2.46 -8.62 15.17
N SER A 6 -3.37 -9.08 16.03
CA SER A 6 -4.81 -9.12 15.72
C SER A 6 -5.45 -7.74 15.46
N TRP A 7 -4.77 -6.67 15.83
CA TRP A 7 -5.23 -5.29 15.66
C TRP A 7 -4.65 -4.61 14.40
N ASP A 8 -3.72 -5.26 13.71
CA ASP A 8 -2.93 -4.64 12.64
C ASP A 8 -3.62 -4.85 11.26
N PRO A 9 -4.05 -3.78 10.57
CA PRO A 9 -4.78 -3.88 9.31
C PRO A 9 -3.84 -4.11 8.12
N VAL A 10 -3.21 -5.29 8.07
CA VAL A 10 -2.29 -5.71 7.01
C VAL A 10 -3.00 -6.32 5.80
N GLY A 11 -2.31 -6.35 4.65
CA GLY A 11 -2.79 -6.93 3.40
C GLY A 11 -3.04 -5.89 2.31
N LEU A 12 -3.81 -6.26 1.28
CA LEU A 12 -4.18 -5.35 0.21
C LEU A 12 -5.20 -4.32 0.71
N GLN A 13 -4.83 -3.04 0.72
CA GLN A 13 -5.71 -1.96 1.18
C GLN A 13 -6.44 -1.24 0.04
N ILE A 14 -5.78 -1.06 -1.11
CA ILE A 14 -6.32 -0.36 -2.28
C ILE A 14 -5.83 -1.09 -3.53
N GLY A 15 -6.73 -1.37 -4.47
CA GLY A 15 -6.41 -1.99 -5.75
C GLY A 15 -7.27 -3.22 -6.04
N ASP A 16 -6.79 -4.03 -6.97
CA ASP A 16 -7.41 -5.28 -7.41
C ASP A 16 -6.47 -6.45 -7.06
N ALA A 17 -6.99 -7.46 -6.36
CA ALA A 17 -6.20 -8.63 -5.94
C ALA A 17 -5.87 -9.58 -7.10
N ASP A 18 -6.63 -9.50 -8.20
CA ASP A 18 -6.45 -10.34 -9.38
C ASP A 18 -5.60 -9.66 -10.47
N ALA A 19 -5.16 -8.41 -10.24
CA ALA A 19 -4.32 -7.69 -11.18
C ALA A 19 -2.93 -8.33 -11.34
N SER A 20 -2.44 -8.39 -12.58
CA SER A 20 -1.08 -8.85 -12.87
C SER A 20 -0.06 -7.79 -12.45
N VAL A 21 0.96 -8.20 -11.67
CA VAL A 21 2.04 -7.33 -11.18
C VAL A 21 3.36 -7.73 -11.85
N ALA A 22 4.01 -6.81 -12.56
CA ALA A 22 5.35 -6.98 -13.11
C ALA A 22 6.40 -6.17 -12.34
N THR A 23 6.00 -5.07 -11.74
CA THR A 23 6.87 -4.13 -11.03
C THR A 23 6.30 -3.78 -9.66
N ALA A 24 7.17 -3.69 -8.65
CA ALA A 24 6.78 -3.33 -7.30
C ALA A 24 7.75 -2.33 -6.69
N ALA A 25 7.21 -1.36 -5.95
CA ALA A 25 7.97 -0.49 -5.07
C ALA A 25 7.75 -0.90 -3.61
N VAL A 26 8.76 -0.65 -2.77
CA VAL A 26 8.68 -0.85 -1.32
C VAL A 26 9.01 0.45 -0.62
N CYS A 27 8.21 0.82 0.37
CA CYS A 27 8.47 1.99 1.21
C CYS A 27 8.13 1.73 2.67
N HIS A 28 8.65 2.58 3.55
CA HIS A 28 8.27 2.53 4.97
C HIS A 28 6.89 3.19 5.20
N GLU A 29 6.65 4.33 4.54
CA GLU A 29 5.46 5.17 4.68
C GLU A 29 5.06 5.72 3.30
N VAL A 30 3.76 5.93 3.08
CA VAL A 30 3.25 6.51 1.82
C VAL A 30 2.99 8.01 2.04
N THR A 31 4.03 8.83 1.88
CA THR A 31 3.94 10.29 1.97
C THR A 31 3.64 10.94 0.61
N PRO A 32 3.21 12.22 0.54
CA PRO A 32 3.01 12.92 -0.72
C PRO A 32 4.24 12.87 -1.65
N GLU A 33 5.44 13.00 -1.11
CA GLU A 33 6.69 12.95 -1.88
C GLU A 33 6.93 11.55 -2.47
N ILE A 34 6.56 10.49 -1.74
CA ILE A 34 6.60 9.13 -2.27
C ILE A 34 5.56 8.95 -3.38
N VAL A 35 4.37 9.51 -3.23
CA VAL A 35 3.33 9.48 -4.27
C VAL A 35 3.79 10.20 -5.52
N GLU A 36 4.41 11.37 -5.42
CA GLU A 36 4.97 12.09 -6.58
C GLU A 36 6.01 11.24 -7.33
N ARG A 37 6.87 10.52 -6.60
CA ARG A 37 7.84 9.59 -7.22
C ARG A 37 7.16 8.42 -7.92
N LEU A 38 6.11 7.86 -7.33
CA LEU A 38 5.34 6.76 -7.92
C LEU A 38 4.52 7.22 -9.14
N ILE A 39 4.16 8.51 -9.22
CA ILE A 39 3.53 9.08 -10.42
C ILE A 39 4.56 9.28 -11.54
N ALA A 40 5.77 9.75 -11.19
CA ALA A 40 6.85 9.97 -12.15
C ALA A 40 7.40 8.63 -12.72
N GLU A 41 7.47 7.61 -11.87
CA GLU A 41 7.91 6.25 -12.20
C GLU A 41 6.85 5.23 -11.72
N PRO A 42 5.78 5.01 -12.50
CA PRO A 42 4.69 4.11 -12.13
C PRO A 42 5.14 2.67 -11.95
N VAL A 43 4.55 2.02 -10.94
CA VAL A 43 4.69 0.60 -10.64
C VAL A 43 3.31 -0.03 -10.49
N ASP A 44 3.22 -1.35 -10.67
CA ASP A 44 1.94 -2.07 -10.57
C ASP A 44 1.52 -2.30 -9.11
N LEU A 45 2.49 -2.37 -8.19
CA LEU A 45 2.26 -2.63 -6.77
C LEU A 45 3.16 -1.76 -5.88
N VAL A 46 2.60 -1.27 -4.77
CA VAL A 46 3.36 -0.62 -3.69
C VAL A 46 3.16 -1.42 -2.41
N VAL A 47 4.27 -1.84 -1.78
CA VAL A 47 4.26 -2.48 -0.46
C VAL A 47 4.79 -1.48 0.56
N ALA A 48 3.93 -1.04 1.46
CA ALA A 48 4.28 -0.12 2.55
C ALA A 48 4.38 -0.88 3.89
N TYR A 49 5.30 -0.47 4.75
CA TYR A 49 5.38 -1.01 6.11
C TYR A 49 4.24 -0.51 7.00
N HIS A 50 3.98 0.81 7.01
CA HIS A 50 2.82 1.36 7.69
C HIS A 50 1.55 1.22 6.83
N PRO A 51 0.44 0.72 7.39
CA PRO A 51 -0.83 0.70 6.68
C PRO A 51 -1.29 2.12 6.32
N LEU A 52 -1.47 2.40 5.03
CA LEU A 52 -1.98 3.69 4.54
C LEU A 52 -3.34 4.02 5.17
N LEU A 53 -4.23 3.04 5.23
CA LEU A 53 -5.52 3.11 5.91
C LEU A 53 -5.45 2.33 7.22
N PHE A 54 -4.91 2.97 8.27
CA PHE A 54 -4.94 2.39 9.61
C PHE A 54 -6.34 2.44 10.25
N ARG A 55 -7.14 3.43 9.86
CA ARG A 55 -8.57 3.54 10.19
C ARG A 55 -9.38 3.68 8.89
N PRO A 56 -10.67 3.32 8.90
CA PRO A 56 -11.53 3.52 7.73
C PRO A 56 -11.54 4.97 7.27
N ALA A 57 -11.40 5.20 5.96
CA ALA A 57 -11.59 6.52 5.37
C ALA A 57 -13.08 6.90 5.46
N VAL A 58 -13.37 8.07 6.02
CA VAL A 58 -14.75 8.57 6.15
C VAL A 58 -15.27 9.26 4.90
N ARG A 59 -14.36 9.60 3.98
CA ARG A 59 -14.64 10.25 2.70
C ARG A 59 -13.49 9.99 1.73
N PHE A 60 -13.83 9.81 0.45
CA PHE A 60 -12.90 9.80 -0.68
C PHE A 60 -13.11 11.05 -1.54
#